data_AF-A0A9X2T3W0-F1
#
_entry.id   AF-A0A9X2T3W0-F1
#
_cell.length_a   1.000
_cell.length_b   1.000
_cell.length_c   1.000
_cell.angle_alpha   90.00
_cell.angle_beta   90.00
_cell.angle_gamma   90.00
#
_symmetry.space_group_name_H-M   'P 1'
#
loop_
_entity.id
_entity.type
_entity.pdbx_description
1 polymer ?
#
loop_
_entity_poly.entity_id
_entity_poly.type
_entity_poly.pdbx_seq_one_letter_code
_entity_poly.pdbx_strand_id
1 'polypeptide(L)'
;MGELSKTESPKNPDSIQKLLEEITGLEANISVIKTQIQTFENTIRAKLNLLISRLIVLNHKMKERQQLKKEKRLEQKRRGKNYKEPIQSITTKKINKTEKPTNQEEALELKRLYKEAVVHVHPDKIGTNQEEDAIKNATDLTAQLNGIYKNSDLEALLDFYQTIILANPSSENRPFEMPNVNPKIRLESLISKKGTLTKKLQELEANYLYHVLKNYEDPLTFIDELELQFQEKIAKLEKRTRKL
;
A
#
# COMPACT_ATOMS: atom_id res chain seq x y z
N MET A 1 29.26 -53.36 -12.18
CA MET A 1 29.52 -51.98 -12.64
C MET A 1 28.17 -51.29 -12.78
N GLY A 2 27.79 -50.51 -11.76
CA GLY A 2 26.47 -49.85 -11.74
C GLY A 2 26.15 -49.33 -10.35
N GLU A 3 27.06 -48.55 -9.76
CA GLU A 3 26.76 -47.82 -8.54
C GLU A 3 25.95 -46.56 -8.89
N LEU A 4 24.65 -46.65 -8.61
CA LEU A 4 23.75 -45.51 -8.49
C LEU A 4 23.98 -44.86 -7.12
N SER A 5 24.67 -43.72 -7.11
CA SER A 5 24.64 -42.73 -6.05
C SER A 5 24.98 -41.38 -6.71
N LYS A 6 24.33 -40.24 -6.49
CA LYS A 6 23.53 -39.74 -5.38
C LYS A 6 22.45 -38.80 -5.95
N THR A 7 21.23 -38.93 -5.46
CA THR A 7 20.23 -37.87 -5.56
C THR A 7 20.63 -36.76 -4.58
N GLU A 8 21.13 -35.64 -5.12
CA GLU A 8 21.26 -34.41 -4.35
C GLU A 8 19.88 -33.78 -4.14
N SER A 9 19.45 -33.68 -2.88
CA SER A 9 18.46 -32.72 -2.40
C SER A 9 18.54 -32.57 -0.88
N PRO A 10 18.27 -31.39 -0.31
CA PRO A 10 18.52 -30.04 -0.82
C PRO A 10 19.27 -29.15 0.19
N LYS A 11 19.87 -28.06 -0.31
CA LYS A 11 20.58 -27.04 0.49
C LYS A 11 19.65 -26.31 1.48
N ASN A 12 19.95 -26.51 2.77
CA ASN A 12 19.87 -25.61 3.95
C ASN A 12 18.54 -24.93 4.35
N PRO A 13 17.75 -25.54 5.26
CA PRO A 13 16.72 -24.84 6.05
C PRO A 13 17.24 -23.58 6.79
N ASP A 14 18.52 -23.55 7.19
CA ASP A 14 19.17 -22.38 7.82
C ASP A 14 19.13 -21.11 6.95
N SER A 15 19.04 -21.26 5.62
CA SER A 15 18.97 -20.11 4.71
C SER A 15 17.59 -19.44 4.72
N ILE A 16 16.53 -20.23 4.90
CA ILE A 16 15.14 -19.76 4.97
C ILE A 16 14.92 -19.01 6.27
N GLN A 17 15.40 -19.54 7.40
CA GLN A 17 15.27 -18.89 8.71
C GLN A 17 15.95 -17.52 8.73
N LYS A 18 17.18 -17.43 8.22
CA LYS A 18 17.88 -16.13 8.08
C LYS A 18 17.12 -15.14 7.22
N LEU A 19 16.52 -15.57 6.11
CA LEU A 19 15.70 -14.70 5.26
C LEU A 19 14.45 -14.20 5.98
N LEU A 20 13.81 -15.04 6.80
CA LEU A 20 12.66 -14.63 7.61
C LEU A 20 13.04 -13.60 8.67
N GLU A 21 14.17 -13.81 9.37
CA GLU A 21 14.71 -12.84 10.33
C GLU A 21 15.02 -11.49 9.66
N GLU A 22 15.62 -11.50 8.48
CA GLU A 22 15.89 -10.27 7.73
C GLU A 22 14.60 -9.58 7.27
N ILE A 23 13.62 -10.34 6.78
CA ILE A 23 12.30 -9.82 6.36
C ILE A 23 11.58 -9.18 7.53
N THR A 24 11.53 -9.84 8.69
CA THR A 24 10.87 -9.30 9.89
C THR A 24 11.56 -8.04 10.39
N GLY A 25 12.89 -7.99 10.36
CA GLY A 25 13.67 -6.78 10.64
C GLY A 25 13.34 -5.63 9.67
N LEU A 26 13.24 -5.91 8.37
CA LEU A 26 12.85 -4.91 7.36
C LEU A 26 11.41 -4.40 7.59
N GLU A 27 10.46 -5.28 7.87
CA GLU A 27 9.07 -4.92 8.14
C GLU A 27 8.96 -4.03 9.39
N ALA A 28 9.66 -4.37 10.46
CA ALA A 28 9.74 -3.57 11.68
C ALA A 28 10.31 -2.17 11.39
N ASN A 29 11.43 -2.09 10.67
CA ASN A 29 12.05 -0.81 10.30
C ASN A 29 11.11 0.06 9.45
N ILE A 30 10.46 -0.54 8.45
CA ILE A 30 9.46 0.15 7.62
C ILE A 30 8.31 0.69 8.47
N SER A 31 7.82 -0.10 9.43
CA SER A 31 6.74 0.31 10.33
C SER A 31 7.13 1.49 11.21
N VAL A 32 8.34 1.46 11.79
CA VAL A 32 8.89 2.55 12.60
C VAL A 32 9.00 3.84 11.79
N ILE A 33 9.63 3.78 10.61
CA ILE A 33 9.82 4.95 9.74
C ILE A 33 8.47 5.54 9.32
N LYS A 34 7.51 4.70 8.92
CA LYS A 34 6.16 5.15 8.56
C LYS A 34 5.46 5.86 9.71
N THR A 35 5.54 5.29 10.92
CA THR A 35 4.92 5.88 12.10
C THR A 35 5.56 7.23 12.42
N GLN A 36 6.88 7.35 12.33
CA GLN A 36 7.59 8.62 12.51
C GLN A 36 7.14 9.68 11.49
N ILE A 37 7.11 9.33 10.20
CA ILE A 37 6.64 10.23 9.14
C ILE A 37 5.20 10.66 9.39
N GLN A 38 4.31 9.71 9.73
CA GLN A 38 2.89 10.00 9.93
C GLN A 38 2.65 10.90 11.16
N THR A 39 3.34 10.65 12.28
CA THR A 39 3.24 11.49 13.47
C THR A 39 3.75 12.90 13.18
N PHE A 40 4.85 13.04 12.44
CA PHE A 40 5.38 14.34 12.04
C PHE A 40 4.43 15.07 11.07
N GLU A 41 3.88 14.36 10.08
CA GLU A 41 2.88 14.91 9.17
C GLU A 41 1.63 15.40 9.91
N ASN A 42 1.13 14.63 10.87
CA ASN A 42 0.02 15.03 11.73
C ASN A 42 0.35 16.30 12.52
N THR A 43 1.59 16.43 12.99
CA THR A 43 2.07 17.62 13.69
C THR A 43 2.10 18.84 12.77
N ILE A 44 2.64 18.70 11.56
CA ILE A 44 2.63 19.75 10.51
C ILE A 44 1.19 20.17 10.21
N ARG A 45 0.31 19.19 9.95
CA ARG A 45 -1.10 19.45 9.64
C ARG A 45 -1.77 20.18 10.80
N ALA A 46 -1.58 19.75 12.03
CA ALA A 46 -2.18 20.39 13.21
C ALA A 46 -1.75 21.85 13.34
N LYS A 47 -0.44 22.13 13.25
CA LYS A 47 0.10 23.50 13.36
C LYS A 47 -0.33 24.39 12.18
N LEU A 48 -0.27 23.89 10.95
CA LEU A 48 -0.45 24.69 9.74
C LEU A 48 -1.89 24.66 9.18
N ASN A 49 -2.82 23.93 9.80
CA ASN A 49 -4.17 23.69 9.25
C ASN A 49 -4.91 24.98 8.86
N LEU A 50 -4.84 25.99 9.74
CA LEU A 50 -5.51 27.27 9.52
C LEU A 50 -4.92 28.00 8.32
N LEU A 51 -3.60 28.01 8.19
CA LEU A 51 -2.90 28.63 7.06
C LEU A 51 -3.17 27.87 5.75
N ILE A 52 -3.14 26.54 5.78
CA ILE A 52 -3.45 25.70 4.62
C ILE A 52 -4.88 25.98 4.13
N SER A 53 -5.85 25.98 5.06
CA SER A 53 -7.25 26.25 4.77
C SER A 53 -7.43 27.66 4.19
N ARG A 54 -6.77 28.66 4.77
CA ARG A 54 -6.78 30.04 4.26
C ARG A 54 -6.20 30.13 2.85
N LEU A 55 -5.09 29.46 2.59
CA LEU A 55 -4.44 29.43 1.29
C LEU A 55 -5.35 28.80 0.22
N ILE A 56 -6.04 27.71 0.55
CA ILE A 56 -7.00 27.03 -0.34
C ILE A 56 -8.14 28.00 -0.71
N VAL A 57 -8.73 28.67 0.28
CA VAL A 57 -9.81 29.65 0.05
C VAL A 57 -9.34 30.80 -0.86
N LEU A 58 -8.15 31.35 -0.62
CA LEU A 58 -7.62 32.45 -1.44
C LEU A 58 -7.31 32.01 -2.87
N ASN A 59 -6.78 30.80 -3.07
CA ASN A 59 -6.56 30.23 -4.39
C ASN A 59 -7.87 30.01 -5.15
N HIS A 60 -8.91 29.55 -4.45
CA HIS A 60 -10.25 29.41 -5.04
C HIS A 60 -10.77 30.76 -5.53
N LYS A 61 -10.78 31.79 -4.66
CA LYS A 61 -11.18 33.16 -5.02
C LYS A 61 -10.39 33.72 -6.20
N MET A 62 -9.08 33.44 -6.26
CA MET A 62 -8.24 33.86 -7.38
C MET A 62 -8.67 33.18 -8.69
N LYS A 63 -8.97 31.87 -8.67
CA LYS A 63 -9.45 31.12 -9.83
C LYS A 63 -10.82 31.64 -10.31
N GLU A 64 -11.77 31.84 -9.42
CA GLU A 64 -13.08 32.42 -9.74
C GLU A 64 -12.92 33.78 -10.42
N ARG A 65 -12.07 34.66 -9.88
CA ARG A 65 -11.78 35.95 -10.51
C ARG A 65 -11.19 35.81 -11.92
N GLN A 66 -10.30 34.85 -12.12
CA GLN A 66 -9.75 34.60 -13.46
C GLN A 66 -10.82 34.09 -14.43
N GLN A 67 -11.72 33.23 -13.97
CA GLN A 67 -12.85 32.73 -14.76
C GLN A 67 -13.79 33.88 -15.14
N LEU A 68 -14.24 34.70 -14.17
CA LEU A 68 -15.09 35.86 -14.44
C LEU A 68 -14.44 36.85 -15.42
N LYS A 69 -13.12 37.09 -15.31
CA LYS A 69 -12.39 37.93 -16.27
C LYS A 69 -12.35 37.30 -17.66
N LYS A 70 -12.15 35.97 -17.74
CA LYS A 70 -12.17 35.24 -19.02
C LYS A 70 -13.56 35.28 -19.65
N GLU A 71 -14.61 35.09 -18.87
CA GLU A 71 -16.01 35.15 -19.31
C GLU A 71 -16.37 36.53 -19.83
N LYS A 72 -16.07 37.60 -19.08
CA LYS A 72 -16.27 38.99 -19.56
C LYS A 72 -15.54 39.27 -20.86
N ARG A 73 -14.29 38.80 -20.99
CA ARG A 73 -13.51 38.92 -22.24
C ARG A 73 -14.12 38.11 -23.38
N LEU A 74 -14.67 36.93 -23.09
CA LEU A 74 -15.30 36.06 -24.08
C LEU A 74 -16.64 36.67 -24.55
N GLU A 75 -17.44 37.23 -23.64
CA GLU A 75 -18.67 37.96 -23.96
C GLU A 75 -18.39 39.20 -24.80
N GLN A 76 -17.37 39.99 -24.43
CA GLN A 76 -16.92 41.14 -25.22
C GLN A 76 -16.51 40.70 -26.64
N LYS A 77 -15.76 39.60 -26.76
CA LYS A 77 -15.38 39.03 -28.06
C LYS A 77 -16.61 38.59 -28.85
N ARG A 78 -17.56 37.89 -28.23
CA ARG A 78 -18.84 37.46 -28.85
C ARG A 78 -19.65 38.62 -29.43
N ARG A 79 -19.63 39.78 -28.78
CA ARG A 79 -20.29 41.01 -29.27
C ARG A 79 -19.55 41.65 -30.47
N GLY A 80 -18.29 41.30 -30.70
CA GLY A 80 -17.50 41.79 -31.82
C GLY A 80 -17.90 41.12 -33.14
N LYS A 81 -17.98 41.90 -34.22
CA LYS A 81 -18.42 41.44 -35.55
C LYS A 81 -17.58 40.30 -36.18
N ASN A 82 -16.43 39.95 -35.59
CA ASN A 82 -15.47 38.97 -36.11
C ASN A 82 -15.32 37.70 -35.24
N TYR A 83 -16.24 37.43 -34.32
CA TYR A 83 -16.12 36.27 -33.42
C TYR A 83 -16.43 34.93 -34.09
N LYS A 84 -15.59 33.92 -33.82
CA LYS A 84 -15.80 32.52 -34.21
C LYS A 84 -15.64 31.62 -32.98
N GLU A 85 -16.54 30.66 -32.80
CA GLU A 85 -16.50 29.76 -31.63
C GLU A 85 -15.35 28.75 -31.70
N PRO A 86 -14.60 28.52 -30.61
CA PRO A 86 -13.55 27.51 -30.59
C PRO A 86 -14.13 26.09 -30.61
N ILE A 87 -13.67 25.26 -31.55
CA ILE A 87 -14.00 23.84 -31.62
C ILE A 87 -13.20 23.09 -30.53
N GLN A 88 -13.88 22.44 -29.60
CA GLN A 88 -13.23 21.67 -28.53
C GLN A 88 -12.79 20.30 -29.09
N SER A 89 -11.48 20.04 -29.14
CA SER A 89 -10.94 18.71 -29.46
C SER A 89 -10.88 17.84 -28.20
N ILE A 90 -11.58 16.71 -28.22
CA ILE A 90 -11.61 15.74 -27.13
C ILE A 90 -10.33 14.90 -27.23
N THR A 91 -9.35 15.15 -26.36
CA THR A 91 -8.18 14.28 -26.24
C THR A 91 -8.47 13.19 -25.21
N THR A 92 -8.64 11.96 -25.68
CA THR A 92 -8.80 10.79 -24.82
C THR A 92 -7.46 10.41 -24.19
N LYS A 93 -7.35 10.52 -22.87
CA LYS A 93 -6.17 10.06 -22.13
C LYS A 93 -6.13 8.53 -22.14
N LYS A 94 -5.04 7.95 -22.67
CA LYS A 94 -4.74 6.51 -22.57
C LYS A 94 -4.50 6.14 -21.10
N ILE A 95 -5.22 5.11 -20.65
CA ILE A 95 -5.04 4.47 -19.34
C ILE A 95 -3.93 3.43 -19.49
N ASN A 96 -2.85 3.55 -18.73
CA ASN A 96 -1.78 2.56 -18.69
C ASN A 96 -2.25 1.33 -17.88
N LYS A 97 -2.16 0.14 -18.48
CA LYS A 97 -2.35 -1.15 -17.80
C LYS A 97 -1.14 -1.42 -16.91
N THR A 98 -1.40 -1.76 -15.65
CA THR A 98 -0.41 -2.28 -14.70
C THR A 98 0.18 -3.60 -15.18
N GLU A 99 1.50 -3.68 -15.14
CA GLU A 99 2.31 -4.86 -15.42
C GLU A 99 2.07 -5.95 -14.36
N LYS A 100 1.97 -7.21 -14.79
CA LYS A 100 2.22 -8.37 -13.93
C LYS A 100 3.54 -8.99 -14.38
N PRO A 101 4.44 -9.26 -13.45
CA PRO A 101 5.09 -10.56 -13.50
C PRO A 101 5.22 -11.13 -12.09
N THR A 102 4.56 -12.25 -11.84
CA THR A 102 4.95 -13.15 -10.75
C THR A 102 5.15 -14.52 -11.37
N ASN A 103 6.20 -15.18 -10.93
CA ASN A 103 6.63 -16.50 -11.38
C ASN A 103 5.40 -17.44 -11.48
N GLN A 104 5.15 -18.02 -12.67
CA GLN A 104 3.90 -18.77 -12.92
C GLN A 104 3.73 -19.94 -11.95
N GLU A 105 4.84 -20.54 -11.53
CA GLU A 105 4.87 -21.66 -10.59
C GLU A 105 4.45 -21.24 -9.17
N GLU A 106 4.90 -20.07 -8.70
CA GLU A 106 4.48 -19.50 -7.41
C GLU A 106 2.98 -19.20 -7.41
N ALA A 107 2.45 -18.62 -8.48
CA ALA A 107 1.02 -18.33 -8.61
C ALA A 107 0.15 -19.61 -8.62
N LEU A 108 0.66 -20.70 -9.18
CA LEU A 108 -0.01 -22.00 -9.17
C LEU A 108 -0.01 -22.63 -7.78
N GLU A 109 1.12 -22.60 -7.08
CA GLU A 109 1.20 -23.10 -5.69
C GLU A 109 0.35 -22.27 -4.72
N LEU A 110 0.40 -20.94 -4.83
CA LEU A 110 -0.45 -20.06 -4.03
C LEU A 110 -1.94 -20.36 -4.26
N LYS A 111 -2.35 -20.61 -5.51
CA LYS A 111 -3.72 -21.01 -5.85
C LYS A 111 -4.07 -22.41 -5.33
N ARG A 112 -3.12 -23.34 -5.31
CA ARG A 112 -3.30 -24.69 -4.75
C ARG A 112 -3.56 -24.62 -3.25
N LEU A 113 -2.66 -23.99 -2.50
CA LEU A 113 -2.78 -23.82 -1.05
C LEU A 113 -4.01 -23.02 -0.68
N TYR A 114 -4.33 -21.96 -1.42
CA TYR A 114 -5.54 -21.18 -1.14
C TYR A 114 -6.82 -22.02 -1.25
N LYS A 115 -6.94 -22.82 -2.32
CA LYS A 115 -8.12 -23.70 -2.50
C LYS A 115 -8.25 -24.71 -1.38
N GLU A 116 -7.13 -25.29 -0.96
CA GLU A 116 -7.09 -26.23 0.14
C GLU A 116 -7.52 -25.51 1.44
N ALA A 117 -7.00 -24.32 1.73
CA ALA A 117 -7.31 -23.55 2.94
C ALA A 117 -8.79 -23.16 3.02
N VAL A 118 -9.39 -22.74 1.90
CA VAL A 118 -10.82 -22.38 1.84
C VAL A 118 -11.70 -23.55 2.29
N VAL A 119 -11.36 -24.79 1.92
CA VAL A 119 -12.12 -25.99 2.34
C VAL A 119 -12.08 -26.20 3.86
N HIS A 120 -11.15 -25.58 4.58
CA HIS A 120 -11.06 -25.68 6.04
C HIS A 120 -11.75 -24.54 6.77
N VAL A 121 -11.78 -23.33 6.21
CA VAL A 121 -12.28 -22.13 6.91
C VAL A 121 -13.64 -21.65 6.44
N HIS A 122 -14.19 -22.19 5.34
CA HIS A 122 -15.45 -21.69 4.77
C HIS A 122 -16.65 -21.97 5.70
N PRO A 123 -17.54 -20.99 5.92
CA PRO A 123 -18.69 -21.13 6.82
C PRO A 123 -19.66 -22.25 6.42
N ASP A 124 -19.81 -22.59 5.14
CA ASP A 124 -20.66 -23.73 4.71
C ASP A 124 -20.25 -25.10 5.28
N LYS A 125 -19.00 -25.24 5.74
CA LYS A 125 -18.55 -26.49 6.36
C LYS A 125 -18.98 -26.60 7.82
N ILE A 126 -19.31 -25.47 8.45
CA ILE A 126 -19.89 -25.43 9.79
C ILE A 126 -21.38 -25.78 9.64
N GLY A 127 -21.75 -26.96 10.11
CA GLY A 127 -23.13 -27.44 10.01
C GLY A 127 -24.13 -26.45 10.63
N THR A 128 -25.34 -26.41 10.10
CA THR A 128 -26.44 -25.51 10.48
C THR A 128 -26.87 -25.56 11.96
N ASN A 129 -26.31 -26.49 12.75
CA ASN A 129 -26.61 -26.68 14.18
C ASN A 129 -25.52 -26.12 15.12
N GLN A 130 -24.47 -25.46 14.61
CA GLN A 130 -23.43 -24.85 15.45
C GLN A 130 -23.79 -23.41 15.87
N GLU A 131 -23.20 -22.97 16.98
CA GLU A 131 -23.40 -21.63 17.56
C GLU A 131 -23.12 -20.52 16.53
N GLU A 132 -23.91 -19.44 16.54
CA GLU A 132 -23.73 -18.29 15.64
C GLU A 132 -22.29 -17.72 15.65
N ASP A 133 -21.59 -17.85 16.78
CA ASP A 133 -20.22 -17.40 16.95
C ASP A 133 -19.22 -18.26 16.15
N ALA A 134 -19.51 -19.56 15.93
CA ALA A 134 -18.69 -20.41 15.07
C ALA A 134 -18.79 -19.96 13.59
N ILE A 135 -19.99 -19.60 13.14
CA ILE A 135 -20.24 -19.10 11.78
C ILE A 135 -19.55 -17.74 11.56
N LYS A 136 -19.61 -16.83 12.54
CA LYS A 136 -18.90 -15.54 12.50
C LYS A 136 -17.39 -15.75 12.43
N ASN A 137 -16.83 -16.61 13.28
CA ASN A 137 -15.41 -16.92 13.28
C ASN A 137 -14.94 -17.48 11.92
N ALA A 138 -15.67 -18.41 11.31
CA ALA A 138 -15.35 -18.91 9.97
C ALA A 138 -15.43 -17.83 8.88
N THR A 139 -16.39 -16.92 8.98
CA THR A 139 -16.51 -15.79 8.06
C THR A 139 -15.29 -14.87 8.17
N ASP A 140 -14.85 -14.56 9.39
CA ASP A 140 -13.68 -13.73 9.64
C ASP A 140 -12.39 -14.40 9.16
N LEU A 141 -12.22 -15.71 9.41
CA LEU A 141 -11.08 -16.48 8.92
C LEU A 141 -11.05 -16.54 7.38
N THR A 142 -12.21 -16.71 6.75
CA THR A 142 -12.34 -16.68 5.28
C THR A 142 -11.98 -15.29 4.73
N ALA A 143 -12.40 -14.22 5.40
CA ALA A 143 -12.03 -12.85 5.02
C ALA A 143 -10.52 -12.61 5.12
N GLN A 144 -9.87 -13.10 6.18
CA GLN A 144 -8.41 -13.04 6.36
C GLN A 144 -7.68 -13.82 5.24
N LEU A 145 -8.11 -15.05 4.96
CA LEU A 145 -7.55 -15.88 3.89
C LEU A 145 -7.66 -15.21 2.51
N ASN A 146 -8.82 -14.60 2.22
CA ASN A 146 -9.02 -13.82 1.00
C ASN A 146 -8.05 -12.63 0.90
N GLY A 147 -7.75 -11.98 2.02
CA GLY A 147 -6.77 -10.90 2.09
C GLY A 147 -5.36 -11.38 1.74
N ILE A 148 -4.92 -12.48 2.34
CA ILE A 148 -3.62 -13.10 2.08
C ILE A 148 -3.47 -13.47 0.60
N TYR A 149 -4.48 -14.13 0.03
CA TYR A 149 -4.46 -14.52 -1.38
C TYR A 149 -4.40 -13.32 -2.34
N LYS A 150 -5.16 -12.25 -2.07
CA LYS A 150 -5.11 -11.01 -2.87
C LYS A 150 -3.73 -10.35 -2.85
N ASN A 151 -3.03 -10.44 -1.73
CA ASN A 151 -1.69 -9.88 -1.56
C ASN A 151 -0.59 -10.77 -2.18
N SER A 152 -0.93 -11.96 -2.66
CA SER A 152 0.02 -12.93 -3.25
C SER A 152 1.20 -13.26 -2.33
N ASP A 153 0.94 -13.35 -1.02
CA ASP A 153 1.97 -13.66 0.00
C ASP A 153 1.91 -15.15 0.38
N LEU A 154 2.83 -15.93 -0.18
CA LEU A 154 2.93 -17.37 0.06
C LEU A 154 3.31 -17.71 1.51
N GLU A 155 4.16 -16.89 2.14
CA GLU A 155 4.61 -17.14 3.51
C GLU A 155 3.47 -16.86 4.50
N ALA A 156 2.73 -15.77 4.31
CA ALA A 156 1.56 -15.47 5.14
C ALA A 156 0.48 -16.56 5.03
N LEU A 157 0.37 -17.22 3.87
CA LEU A 157 -0.53 -18.36 3.69
C LEU A 157 -0.05 -19.60 4.48
N LEU A 158 1.26 -19.87 4.47
CA LEU A 158 1.85 -20.95 5.27
C LEU A 158 1.71 -20.72 6.78
N ASP A 159 1.92 -19.48 7.24
CA ASP A 159 1.72 -19.10 8.64
C ASP A 159 0.25 -19.24 9.05
N PHE A 160 -0.67 -18.86 8.17
CA PHE A 160 -2.11 -19.06 8.37
C PHE A 160 -2.45 -20.55 8.50
N TYR A 161 -1.85 -21.41 7.67
CA TYR A 161 -1.98 -22.86 7.81
C TYR A 161 -1.50 -23.37 9.16
N GLN A 162 -0.31 -22.95 9.61
CA GLN A 162 0.27 -23.39 10.88
C GLN A 162 -0.52 -22.92 12.10
N THR A 163 -0.99 -21.68 12.08
CA THR A 163 -1.62 -21.07 13.25
C THR A 163 -3.12 -21.32 13.33
N ILE A 164 -3.83 -21.39 12.20
CA ILE A 164 -5.29 -21.51 12.17
C ILE A 164 -5.73 -22.93 11.87
N ILE A 165 -5.12 -23.58 10.86
CA ILE A 165 -5.57 -24.89 10.40
C ILE A 165 -4.98 -26.01 11.27
N LEU A 166 -3.71 -25.92 11.64
CA LEU A 166 -3.02 -26.92 12.46
C LEU A 166 -3.26 -26.75 13.97
N ALA A 167 -3.41 -25.51 14.45
CA ALA A 167 -3.58 -25.27 15.90
C ALA A 167 -5.04 -25.38 16.37
N ASN A 168 -6.00 -25.66 15.49
CA ASN A 168 -7.41 -25.77 15.85
C ASN A 168 -7.77 -27.22 16.22
N PRO A 169 -8.08 -27.53 17.49
CA PRO A 169 -8.33 -28.89 17.97
C PRO A 169 -9.67 -29.48 17.51
N SER A 170 -10.55 -28.69 16.87
CA SER A 170 -11.88 -29.12 16.44
C SER A 170 -11.93 -29.85 15.09
N SER A 171 -10.81 -29.97 14.37
CA SER A 171 -10.76 -30.70 13.11
C SER A 171 -10.52 -32.18 13.35
N GLU A 172 -11.57 -32.91 13.68
CA GLU A 172 -11.54 -34.36 13.74
C GLU A 172 -11.22 -34.93 12.34
N ASN A 173 -10.23 -35.84 12.31
CA ASN A 173 -9.88 -36.75 11.21
C ASN A 173 -9.11 -36.17 10.00
N ARG A 174 -7.81 -35.92 10.18
CA ARG A 174 -6.71 -36.30 9.24
C ARG A 174 -5.35 -36.06 9.91
N PRO A 175 -4.29 -36.85 9.61
CA PRO A 175 -2.94 -36.48 10.00
C PRO A 175 -2.59 -35.17 9.30
N PHE A 176 -2.47 -34.13 10.09
CA PHE A 176 -2.20 -32.78 9.66
C PHE A 176 -0.72 -32.66 9.29
N GLU A 177 -0.39 -32.96 8.04
CA GLU A 177 0.94 -32.70 7.50
C GLU A 177 0.99 -31.28 6.95
N MET A 178 2.07 -30.55 7.28
CA MET A 178 2.35 -29.25 6.66
C MET A 178 2.25 -29.38 5.14
N PRO A 179 1.60 -28.42 4.44
CA PRO A 179 1.58 -28.45 2.99
C PRO A 179 3.02 -28.53 2.48
N ASN A 180 3.36 -29.61 1.78
CA ASN A 180 4.68 -29.82 1.21
C ASN A 180 4.88 -28.84 0.06
N VAL A 181 5.32 -27.64 0.40
CA VAL A 181 5.71 -26.60 -0.56
C VAL A 181 7.15 -26.88 -0.97
N ASN A 182 7.39 -26.87 -2.28
CA ASN A 182 8.74 -27.03 -2.81
C ASN A 182 9.67 -25.97 -2.17
N PRO A 183 10.75 -26.39 -1.48
CA PRO A 183 11.62 -25.46 -0.76
C PRO A 183 12.27 -24.43 -1.66
N LYS A 184 12.44 -24.73 -2.96
CA LYS A 184 12.94 -23.76 -3.96
C LYS A 184 11.94 -22.64 -4.21
N ILE A 185 10.65 -22.97 -4.38
CA ILE A 185 9.59 -21.98 -4.63
C ILE A 185 9.43 -21.07 -3.41
N ARG A 186 9.46 -21.64 -2.19
CA ARG A 186 9.42 -20.86 -0.94
C ARG A 186 10.65 -19.94 -0.80
N LEU A 187 11.84 -20.42 -1.14
CA LEU A 187 13.05 -19.60 -1.10
C LEU A 187 12.98 -18.44 -2.11
N GLU A 188 12.51 -18.69 -3.33
CA GLU A 188 12.32 -17.66 -4.36
C GLU A 188 11.28 -16.61 -3.93
N SER A 189 10.15 -17.02 -3.34
CA SER A 189 9.13 -16.09 -2.86
C SER A 189 9.67 -15.20 -1.74
N LEU A 190 10.47 -15.75 -0.81
CA LEU A 190 11.12 -14.98 0.26
C LEU A 190 12.15 -13.99 -0.29
N ILE A 191 12.96 -14.38 -1.27
CA ILE A 191 13.90 -13.46 -1.93
C ILE A 191 13.13 -12.32 -2.61
N SER A 192 12.05 -12.63 -3.32
CA SER A 192 11.18 -11.63 -3.96
C SER A 192 10.60 -10.68 -2.92
N LYS A 193 10.04 -11.21 -1.82
CA LYS A 193 9.50 -10.43 -0.69
C LYS A 193 10.55 -9.50 -0.10
N LYS A 194 11.75 -10.02 0.24
CA LYS A 194 12.87 -9.19 0.72
C LYS A 194 13.21 -8.07 -0.28
N GLY A 195 13.25 -8.37 -1.58
CA GLY A 195 13.51 -7.39 -2.62
C GLY A 195 12.47 -6.27 -2.67
N THR A 196 11.18 -6.61 -2.58
CA THR A 196 10.09 -5.61 -2.54
C THR A 196 10.13 -4.75 -1.28
N LEU A 197 10.40 -5.35 -0.11
CA LEU A 197 10.54 -4.62 1.15
C LEU A 197 11.76 -3.69 1.13
N THR A 198 12.88 -4.13 0.56
CA THR A 198 14.08 -3.31 0.41
C THR A 198 13.80 -2.07 -0.46
N LYS A 199 13.10 -2.23 -1.58
CA LYS A 199 12.68 -1.09 -2.42
C LYS A 199 11.76 -0.13 -1.66
N LYS A 200 10.80 -0.69 -0.92
CA LYS A 200 9.86 0.11 -0.11
C LYS A 200 10.57 0.88 1.00
N LEU A 201 11.59 0.29 1.62
CA LEU A 201 12.44 0.97 2.59
C LEU A 201 13.20 2.12 1.92
N GLN A 202 13.82 1.90 0.77
CA GLN A 202 14.50 2.94 0.00
C GLN A 202 13.56 4.10 -0.39
N GLU A 203 12.32 3.81 -0.79
CA GLU A 203 11.30 4.83 -1.09
C GLU A 203 10.93 5.65 0.16
N LEU A 204 10.85 5.01 1.33
CA LEU A 204 10.61 5.70 2.59
C LEU A 204 11.81 6.52 3.04
N GLU A 205 13.03 6.01 2.84
CA GLU A 205 14.26 6.73 3.14
C GLU A 205 14.45 7.95 2.24
N ALA A 206 14.00 7.86 0.98
CA ALA A 206 13.95 8.97 0.02
C ALA A 206 12.79 9.95 0.29
N ASN A 207 11.91 9.67 1.25
CA ASN A 207 10.81 10.56 1.60
C ASN A 207 11.37 11.86 2.19
N TYR A 208 10.95 13.00 1.66
CA TYR A 208 11.42 14.31 2.12
C TYR A 208 11.17 14.56 3.61
N LEU A 209 10.00 14.17 4.14
CA LEU A 209 9.70 14.34 5.57
C LEU A 209 10.61 13.47 6.45
N TYR A 210 10.99 12.28 5.97
CA TYR A 210 11.94 11.45 6.68
C TYR A 210 13.35 12.07 6.66
N HIS A 211 13.78 12.65 5.54
CA HIS A 211 15.02 13.41 5.48
C HIS A 211 15.02 14.59 6.45
N VAL A 212 13.91 15.32 6.57
CA VAL A 212 13.78 16.39 7.58
C VAL A 212 13.95 15.83 8.99
N LEU A 213 13.25 14.75 9.33
CA LEU A 213 13.35 14.10 10.64
C LEU A 213 14.76 13.60 10.98
N LYS A 214 15.55 13.21 9.99
CA LYS A 214 16.91 12.67 10.20
C LYS A 214 18.00 13.72 10.20
N ASN A 215 17.87 14.76 9.39
CA ASN A 215 18.97 15.68 9.11
C ASN A 215 18.83 17.04 9.82
N TYR A 216 17.63 17.41 10.29
CA TYR A 216 17.45 18.64 11.06
C TYR A 216 17.84 18.39 12.51
N GLU A 217 18.58 19.33 13.10
CA GLU A 217 18.91 19.29 14.54
C GLU A 217 17.64 19.34 15.40
N ASP A 218 16.67 20.18 15.00
CA ASP A 218 15.31 20.18 15.55
C ASP A 218 14.28 20.15 14.40
N PRO A 219 13.59 19.02 14.17
CA PRO A 219 12.56 18.91 13.13
C PRO A 219 11.38 19.89 13.28
N LEU A 220 11.15 20.47 14.47
CA LEU A 220 10.07 21.45 14.65
C LEU A 220 10.40 22.80 14.00
N THR A 221 11.68 23.16 13.89
CA THR A 221 12.11 24.40 13.20
C THR A 221 11.68 24.43 11.73
N PHE A 222 11.67 23.26 11.07
CA PHE A 222 11.12 23.12 9.71
C PHE A 222 9.65 23.54 9.63
N ILE A 223 8.86 23.27 10.67
CA ILE A 223 7.45 23.67 10.70
C ILE A 223 7.33 25.20 10.80
N ASP A 224 8.19 25.84 11.60
CA ASP A 224 8.20 27.29 11.77
C ASP A 224 8.63 27.98 10.46
N GLU A 225 9.60 27.40 9.73
CA GLU A 225 9.97 27.85 8.39
C GLU A 225 8.81 27.71 7.39
N LEU A 226 8.12 26.57 7.39
CA LEU A 226 6.94 26.37 6.56
C LEU A 226 5.83 27.36 6.90
N GLU A 227 5.64 27.65 8.18
CA GLU A 227 4.67 28.64 8.65
C GLU A 227 4.95 30.00 8.03
N LEU A 228 6.19 30.49 8.14
CA LEU A 228 6.61 31.76 7.58
C LEU A 228 6.37 31.81 6.06
N GLN A 229 6.75 30.75 5.35
CA GLN A 229 6.51 30.65 3.90
C GLN A 229 5.02 30.69 3.54
N PHE A 230 4.16 30.05 4.31
CA PHE A 230 2.71 30.09 4.11
C PHE A 230 2.14 31.48 4.38
N GLN A 231 2.55 32.12 5.48
CA GLN A 231 2.12 33.48 5.83
C GLN A 231 2.48 34.48 4.72
N GLU A 232 3.71 34.41 4.18
CA GLU A 232 4.11 35.25 3.04
C GLU A 232 3.27 35.01 1.78
N LYS A 233 3.03 33.74 1.43
CA LYS A 233 2.22 33.37 0.26
C LYS A 233 0.78 33.87 0.42
N ILE A 234 0.20 33.71 1.61
CA ILE A 234 -1.12 34.22 1.97
C ILE A 234 -1.14 35.74 1.82
N ALA A 235 -0.19 36.47 2.41
CA ALA A 235 -0.14 37.93 2.30
C ALA A 235 -0.05 38.40 0.83
N LYS A 236 0.73 37.72 -0.01
CA LYS A 236 0.82 37.99 -1.46
C LYS A 236 -0.52 37.74 -2.17
N LEU A 237 -1.21 36.64 -1.87
CA LEU A 237 -2.53 36.32 -2.43
C LEU A 237 -3.63 37.27 -1.93
N GLU A 238 -3.60 37.66 -0.66
CA GLU A 238 -4.53 38.63 -0.09
C GLU A 238 -4.40 39.99 -0.75
N LYS A 239 -3.18 40.52 -0.93
CA LYS A 239 -2.97 41.76 -1.68
C LYS A 239 -3.54 41.67 -3.10
N ARG A 240 -3.35 40.52 -3.76
CA ARG A 240 -3.87 40.28 -5.12
C ARG A 240 -5.38 40.10 -5.14
N THR A 241 -6.02 39.68 -4.06
CA THR A 241 -7.48 39.47 -3.99
C THR A 241 -8.23 40.64 -3.36
N ARG A 242 -7.54 41.51 -2.58
CA ARG A 242 -8.08 42.76 -2.00
C ARG A 242 -8.21 43.91 -2.99
N LYS A 243 -7.34 44.00 -4.00
CA LYS A 243 -7.46 44.98 -5.09
C LYS A 243 -8.67 44.63 -5.96
N LEU A 244 -9.83 45.05 -5.47
CA LEU A 244 -11.06 45.35 -6.18
C LEU A 244 -10.95 46.75 -6.77
#